data_AF-A0AAV5SK08-F1
#
_entry.id   AF-A0AAV5SK08-F1
#
_cell.length_a   1.000
_cell.length_b   1.000
_cell.length_c   1.000
_cell.angle_alpha   90.00
_cell.angle_beta   90.00
_cell.angle_gamma   90.00
#
_symmetry.space_group_name_H-M   'P 1'
#
loop_
_entity.id
_entity.type
_entity.pdbx_description
1 polymer ?
#
loop_
_entity_poly.entity_id
_entity_poly.type
_entity_poly.pdbx_seq_one_letter_code
_entity_poly.pdbx_strand_id
1 'polypeptide(L)'
;LVILIVVSCVIGVIFVVGLIIYCVWKCGKKKEIAERIRDLDKVKKKAEISIQLDSPNTLFVPGVEVTGSMTLIVNEPVIAKSVTISILGMAETHFTV
;
A
#
# COMPACT_ATOMS: atom_id res chain seq x y z
N LEU A 1 -51.31 8.93 -17.80
CA LEU A 1 -50.43 8.13 -18.69
C LEU A 1 -49.20 8.91 -19.14
N VAL A 2 -49.36 10.10 -19.77
CA VAL A 2 -48.24 10.92 -20.28
C VAL A 2 -47.22 11.31 -19.19
N ILE A 3 -47.68 11.72 -18.01
CA ILE A 3 -46.81 12.12 -16.89
C ILE A 3 -45.92 10.95 -16.41
N LEU A 4 -46.47 9.74 -16.36
CA LEU A 4 -45.72 8.52 -15.98
C LEU A 4 -44.59 8.21 -16.96
N ILE A 5 -44.80 8.44 -18.26
CA ILE A 5 -43.79 8.23 -19.30
C ILE A 5 -42.65 9.23 -19.12
N VAL A 6 -42.98 10.51 -18.90
CA VAL A 6 -41.99 11.58 -18.69
C VAL A 6 -41.16 11.33 -17.43
N VAL A 7 -41.78 10.92 -16.33
CA VAL A 7 -41.07 10.62 -15.07
C VAL A 7 -40.09 9.44 -15.24
N SER A 8 -40.46 8.39 -15.98
CA SER A 8 -39.56 7.25 -16.23
C SER A 8 -38.32 7.64 -17.06
N CYS A 9 -38.47 8.54 -18.04
CA CYS A 9 -37.36 9.05 -18.84
C CYS A 9 -36.39 9.88 -17.99
N VAL A 10 -36.91 10.74 -17.10
CA VAL A 10 -36.07 11.59 -16.24
C VAL A 10 -35.23 10.74 -15.27
N ILE A 11 -35.83 9.72 -14.67
CA ILE A 11 -35.12 8.78 -13.78
C ILE A 11 -34.03 8.02 -14.54
N GLY A 12 -34.32 7.58 -15.77
CA GLY A 12 -33.35 6.92 -16.64
C GLY A 12 -32.11 7.78 -16.91
N VAL A 13 -32.30 9.07 -17.23
CA VAL A 13 -31.19 10.00 -17.49
C VAL A 13 -30.34 10.24 -16.23
N ILE A 14 -30.98 10.42 -15.07
CA ILE A 14 -30.27 10.61 -13.80
C ILE A 14 -29.42 9.39 -13.46
N PHE A 15 -29.95 8.18 -13.68
CA PHE A 15 -29.23 6.94 -13.41
C PHE A 15 -28.00 6.77 -14.30
N VAL A 16 -28.12 7.11 -15.60
CA VAL A 16 -27.01 7.06 -16.55
C VAL A 16 -25.91 8.05 -16.17
N VAL A 17 -26.26 9.28 -15.81
CA VAL A 17 -25.29 10.30 -15.39
C VAL A 17 -24.60 9.89 -14.07
N GLY A 18 -25.35 9.37 -13.11
CA GLY A 18 -24.79 8.86 -11.85
C GLY A 18 -23.79 7.72 -12.04
N LEU A 19 -24.07 6.79 -12.96
CA LEU A 19 -23.17 5.70 -13.33
C LEU A 19 -21.87 6.20 -13.96
N ILE A 20 -21.94 7.19 -14.84
CA ILE A 20 -20.75 7.79 -15.47
C ILE A 20 -19.87 8.46 -14.42
N ILE A 21 -20.45 9.27 -13.54
CA ILE A 21 -19.72 9.96 -12.45
C ILE A 21 -19.06 8.93 -11.52
N TYR A 22 -19.80 7.89 -11.12
CA TYR A 22 -19.27 6.83 -10.28
C TYR A 22 -18.09 6.09 -10.96
N CYS A 23 -18.22 5.76 -12.24
CA CYS A 23 -17.15 5.13 -13.01
C CYS A 23 -15.90 6.01 -13.12
N VAL A 24 -16.06 7.30 -13.39
CA VAL A 24 -14.93 8.26 -13.46
C VAL A 24 -14.24 8.38 -12.10
N TRP A 25 -15.00 8.52 -11.01
CA TRP A 25 -14.46 8.62 -9.66
C TRP A 25 -13.72 7.35 -9.23
N LYS A 26 -14.29 6.18 -9.53
CA LYS A 26 -13.67 4.87 -9.24
C LYS A 26 -12.43 4.61 -10.09
N CYS A 27 -12.41 5.03 -11.35
CA CYS A 27 -11.23 4.96 -12.22
C CYS A 27 -10.12 5.90 -11.74
N GLY A 28 -10.45 7.10 -11.24
CA GLY A 28 -9.49 8.04 -10.68
C GLY A 28 -8.70 7.44 -9.52
N LYS A 29 -9.40 6.88 -8.52
CA LYS A 29 -8.73 6.24 -7.36
C LYS A 29 -7.86 5.03 -7.71
N LYS A 30 -8.19 4.28 -8.77
CA LYS A 30 -7.37 3.14 -9.20
C LYS A 30 -6.02 3.54 -9.80
N LYS A 31 -5.91 4.73 -10.41
CA LYS A 31 -4.68 5.17 -11.08
C LYS A 31 -3.57 5.53 -10.10
N GLU A 32 -3.90 6.22 -9.01
CA GLU A 32 -2.92 6.69 -8.02
C GLU A 32 -2.21 5.52 -7.29
N ILE A 33 -2.95 4.45 -7.01
CA ILE A 33 -2.40 3.26 -6.34
C ILE A 33 -1.49 2.47 -7.30
N ALA A 34 -1.84 2.39 -8.59
CA ALA A 34 -1.06 1.65 -9.59
C ALA A 34 0.28 2.34 -9.94
N GLU A 35 0.38 3.66 -9.77
CA GLU A 35 1.62 4.40 -9.99
C GLU A 35 2.62 4.18 -8.86
N ARG A 36 2.17 4.27 -7.59
CA ARG A 36 3.02 3.99 -6.42
C ARG A 36 3.60 2.57 -6.41
N ILE A 37 2.83 1.57 -6.86
CA ILE A 37 3.31 0.18 -6.94
C ILE A 37 4.38 0.03 -8.03
N ARG A 38 4.26 0.73 -9.17
CA ARG A 38 5.26 0.69 -10.24
C ARG A 38 6.60 1.29 -9.83
N ASP A 39 6.59 2.37 -9.05
CA ASP A 39 7.83 2.96 -8.54
C ASP A 39 8.54 2.06 -7.53
N LEU A 40 7.79 1.41 -6.64
CA LEU A 40 8.33 0.42 -5.70
C LEU A 40 8.95 -0.77 -6.45
N ASP A 41 8.28 -1.26 -7.50
CA ASP A 41 8.77 -2.39 -8.29
C ASP A 41 10.01 -2.03 -9.12
N LYS A 42 10.12 -0.78 -9.57
CA LYS A 42 11.30 -0.27 -10.29
C LYS A 42 12.53 -0.16 -9.39
N VAL A 43 12.36 0.18 -8.11
CA VAL A 43 13.44 0.18 -7.12
C VAL A 43 13.82 -1.25 -6.74
N LYS A 44 12.83 -2.13 -6.55
CA LYS A 44 13.05 -3.56 -6.25
C LYS A 44 13.83 -4.28 -7.35
N LYS A 45 13.66 -3.89 -8.62
CA LYS A 45 14.47 -4.43 -9.73
C LYS A 45 15.96 -4.07 -9.65
N LYS A 46 16.31 -2.93 -9.04
CA LYS A 46 17.69 -2.43 -9.00
C LYS A 46 18.45 -2.91 -7.77
N ALA A 47 17.76 -3.02 -6.64
CA ALA A 47 18.35 -3.46 -5.39
C ALA A 47 17.36 -4.27 -4.56
N GLU A 48 17.84 -5.39 -4.03
CA GLU A 48 17.15 -6.24 -3.08
C GLU A 48 17.79 -6.08 -1.70
N ILE A 49 16.96 -5.98 -0.66
CA ILE A 49 17.40 -5.87 0.72
C ILE A 49 17.05 -7.19 1.42
N SER A 50 18.07 -7.85 1.96
CA SER A 50 17.93 -9.04 2.80
C SER A 50 18.37 -8.70 4.22
N ILE A 51 17.50 -8.94 5.20
CA ILE A 51 17.79 -8.74 6.62
C ILE A 51 17.79 -10.12 7.27
N GLN A 52 18.86 -10.45 7.97
CA GLN A 52 19.00 -11.69 8.73
C GLN A 52 19.29 -11.34 10.18
N LEU A 53 18.42 -11.76 11.08
CA LEU A 53 18.70 -11.71 12.51
C LEU A 53 19.55 -12.92 12.88
N ASP A 54 20.47 -12.75 13.82
CA ASP A 54 21.35 -13.85 14.25
C ASP A 54 20.54 -14.96 14.95
N SER A 55 19.42 -14.58 15.56
CA SER A 55 18.48 -15.50 16.23
C SER A 55 17.04 -15.22 15.78
N PRO A 56 16.65 -15.66 14.59
CA PRO A 56 15.35 -15.28 14.00
C PRO A 56 14.15 -15.94 14.69
N ASN A 57 14.36 -17.04 15.41
CA ASN A 57 13.31 -17.85 16.04
C ASN A 57 13.28 -17.72 17.57
N THR A 58 14.05 -16.79 18.14
CA THR A 58 14.10 -16.60 19.60
C THR A 58 13.10 -15.57 20.07
N LEU A 59 12.55 -15.80 21.26
CA LEU A 59 11.79 -14.79 21.96
C LEU A 59 12.75 -13.70 22.47
N PHE A 60 12.62 -12.48 21.95
CA PHE A 60 13.36 -11.34 22.46
C PHE A 60 12.66 -10.78 23.69
N VAL A 61 13.40 -10.65 24.79
CA VAL A 61 12.92 -10.07 26.05
C VAL A 61 13.47 -8.65 26.24
N PRO A 62 12.76 -7.77 26.96
CA PRO A 62 13.23 -6.41 27.21
C PRO A 62 14.64 -6.38 27.81
N GLY A 63 15.50 -5.52 27.28
CA GLY A 63 16.89 -5.38 27.72
C GLY A 63 17.88 -6.34 27.06
N VAL A 64 17.42 -7.24 26.18
CA VAL A 64 18.31 -8.07 25.36
C VAL A 64 18.57 -7.38 24.03
N GLU A 65 19.85 -7.34 23.64
CA GLU A 65 20.28 -6.80 22.36
C GLU A 65 19.77 -7.67 21.21
N VAL A 66 19.27 -7.02 20.16
CA VAL A 66 18.89 -7.66 18.90
C VAL A 66 20.00 -7.44 17.90
N THR A 67 20.66 -8.51 17.50
CA THR A 67 21.76 -8.46 16.53
C THR A 67 21.37 -9.15 15.22
N GLY A 68 22.00 -8.71 14.14
CA GLY A 68 21.76 -9.23 12.81
C GLY A 68 22.61 -8.53 11.76
N SER A 69 22.45 -8.99 10.53
CA SER A 69 23.11 -8.44 9.35
C SER A 69 22.07 -7.99 8.32
N MET A 70 22.42 -6.92 7.61
CA MET A 70 21.65 -6.44 6.45
C MET A 70 22.54 -6.51 5.22
N THR A 71 22.06 -7.20 4.19
CA THR A 71 22.73 -7.33 2.90
C THR A 71 21.92 -6.59 1.85
N LEU A 72 22.57 -5.65 1.17
CA LEU A 72 22.02 -4.96 0.01
C LEU A 72 22.59 -5.60 -1.25
N ILE A 73 21.75 -6.34 -1.99
CA ILE A 73 22.12 -6.97 -3.25
C ILE A 73 21.73 -6.01 -4.37
N VAL A 74 22.71 -5.50 -5.10
CA VAL A 74 22.49 -4.58 -6.23
C VAL A 74 22.73 -5.29 -7.56
N ASN A 75 21.77 -5.21 -8.47
CA ASN A 75 21.87 -5.82 -9.81
C ASN A 75 22.61 -4.94 -10.81
N GLU A 76 22.69 -3.64 -10.53
CA GLU A 76 23.37 -2.62 -11.35
C GLU A 76 24.22 -1.74 -10.42
N PRO A 77 25.26 -1.06 -10.94
CA PRO A 77 26.04 -0.12 -10.14
C PRO A 77 25.16 1.01 -9.61
N VAL A 78 24.94 1.05 -8.30
CA VAL A 78 24.13 2.06 -7.61
C VAL A 78 24.94 2.72 -6.51
N ILE A 79 24.96 4.05 -6.49
CA ILE A 79 25.54 4.82 -5.39
C ILE A 79 24.48 4.92 -4.29
N ALA A 80 24.65 4.16 -3.22
CA ALA A 80 23.81 4.29 -2.03
C ALA A 80 24.15 5.59 -1.29
N LYS A 81 23.16 6.48 -1.11
CA LYS A 81 23.33 7.73 -0.34
C LYS A 81 23.24 7.50 1.16
N SER A 82 22.30 6.67 1.58
CA SER A 82 22.09 6.30 2.99
C SER A 82 21.40 4.94 3.08
N VAL A 83 21.66 4.24 4.18
CA VAL A 83 20.93 3.04 4.60
C VAL A 83 20.26 3.37 5.93
N THR A 84 18.94 3.18 5.99
CA THR A 84 18.16 3.49 7.20
C THR A 84 17.47 2.22 7.67
N ILE A 85 17.68 1.88 8.95
CA ILE A 85 17.02 0.75 9.62
C ILE A 85 16.08 1.34 10.67
N SER A 86 14.80 0.96 10.61
CA SER A 86 13.77 1.41 11.55
C SER A 86 13.15 0.20 12.23
N ILE A 87 13.23 0.16 13.57
CA ILE A 87 12.65 -0.88 14.40
C ILE A 87 11.43 -0.29 15.11
N LEU A 88 10.27 -0.91 14.95
CA LEU A 88 9.00 -0.46 15.51
C LEU A 88 8.33 -1.60 16.29
N GLY A 89 8.10 -1.39 17.58
CA GLY A 89 7.28 -2.26 18.42
C GLY A 89 5.95 -1.59 18.73
N MET A 90 4.83 -2.23 18.38
CA MET A 90 3.48 -1.75 18.68
C MET A 90 2.77 -2.75 19.57
N ALA A 91 2.13 -2.25 20.63
CA ALA A 91 1.27 -3.05 21.50
C ALA A 91 -0.11 -2.37 21.53
N GLU A 92 -1.13 -3.09 21.08
CA GLU A 92 -2.52 -2.62 21.11
C GLU A 92 -3.25 -3.35 22.23
N THR A 93 -3.86 -2.58 23.14
CA THR A 93 -4.67 -3.11 24.23
C THR A 93 -6.10 -2.63 24.05
N HIS A 94 -7.02 -3.56 23.82
CA HIS A 94 -8.44 -3.29 23.80
C HIS A 94 -9.06 -3.74 25.12
N PHE A 95 -9.54 -2.78 25.91
CA PHE A 95 -10.32 -3.06 27.11
C PHE A 95 -11.78 -2.68 26.80
N THR A 96 -12.69 -3.63 26.96
CA THR A 96 -14.14 -3.34 27.01
C THR A 96 -14.55 -3.44 28.47
N VAL A 97 -15.10 -2.35 29.00
CA VAL A 97 -15.62 -2.27 30.38
C VAL A 97 -17.04 -2.81 30.41
#